data_AF-A0A6V8K9A5-F1
#
_entry.id   AF-A0A6V8K9A5-F1
#
_cell.length_a   1.000
_cell.length_b   1.000
_cell.length_c   1.000
_cell.angle_alpha   90.00
_cell.angle_beta   90.00
_cell.angle_gamma   90.00
#
_symmetry.space_group_name_H-M   'P 1'
#
loop_
_entity.id
_entity.type
_entity.pdbx_description
1 polymer ?
#
loop_
_entity_poly.entity_id
_entity_poly.type
_entity_poly.pdbx_seq_one_letter_code
_entity_poly.pdbx_strand_id
1 'polypeptide(L)'
;MLILGQDPYHKAGQAHGLSFSVRPGVAVPPSLRNVYKELAADLDVPPSRSGDLRGWAAQGVLLLNAVLTVREGKPGSHANRGWEDFTDATIRALNDRDERVVFLLWGGYARKKAELVTNPTHVVLEAGHPSPMNPRGFLGSRPFSATNKALADAGLPPIEWSRL
;
A
#
# COMPACT_ATOMS: atom_id res chain seq x y z
N MET A 1 0.68 9.29 5.07
CA MET A 1 -0.11 8.50 4.10
C MET A 1 -0.05 7.02 4.49
N LEU A 2 -1.07 6.20 4.15
CA LEU A 2 -1.07 4.74 4.34
C LEU A 2 -1.28 4.01 3.00
N ILE A 3 -0.54 2.93 2.76
CA ILE A 3 -0.85 1.89 1.76
C ILE A 3 -1.07 0.58 2.52
N LEU A 4 -2.25 -0.03 2.36
CA LEU A 4 -2.61 -1.26 3.05
C LEU A 4 -2.48 -2.49 2.13
N GLY A 5 -1.55 -3.38 2.46
CA GLY A 5 -1.43 -4.72 1.91
C GLY A 5 -2.18 -5.76 2.75
N GLN A 6 -2.30 -6.98 2.23
CA GLN A 6 -2.98 -8.09 2.91
C GLN A 6 -2.04 -8.80 3.89
N ASP A 7 -1.03 -9.51 3.37
CA ASP A 7 -0.03 -10.25 4.13
C ASP A 7 1.36 -10.13 3.47
N PRO A 8 2.46 -10.45 4.19
CA PRO A 8 3.80 -10.34 3.64
C PRO A 8 4.03 -11.35 2.50
N TYR A 9 5.03 -11.08 1.65
CA TYR A 9 5.48 -12.11 0.71
C TYR A 9 5.97 -13.36 1.46
N HIS A 10 5.52 -14.52 1.00
CA HIS A 10 5.66 -15.79 1.71
C HIS A 10 6.89 -16.62 1.28
N LYS A 11 7.78 -16.13 0.42
CA LYS A 11 9.06 -16.81 0.15
C LYS A 11 10.15 -16.21 1.02
N ALA A 12 11.03 -17.06 1.54
CA ALA A 12 12.18 -16.59 2.32
C ALA A 12 13.00 -15.53 1.57
N GLY A 13 13.46 -14.51 2.30
CA GLY A 13 14.27 -13.42 1.77
C GLY A 13 13.51 -12.32 1.00
N GLN A 14 12.21 -12.49 0.72
CA GLN A 14 11.43 -11.45 0.03
C GLN A 14 10.99 -10.32 0.96
N ALA A 15 10.16 -10.66 1.96
CA ALA A 15 9.56 -9.67 2.85
C ALA A 15 10.58 -9.05 3.81
N HIS A 16 10.37 -7.77 4.14
CA HIS A 16 11.21 -7.01 5.08
C HIS A 16 10.43 -6.04 5.96
N GLY A 17 9.13 -6.32 6.17
CA GLY A 17 8.28 -5.54 7.07
C GLY A 17 7.54 -4.36 6.43
N LEU A 18 7.70 -4.15 5.11
CA LEU A 18 6.97 -3.14 4.33
C LEU A 18 6.03 -3.82 3.35
N SER A 19 4.76 -3.41 3.30
CA SER A 19 3.79 -3.94 2.33
C SER A 19 4.26 -3.71 0.89
N PHE A 20 4.01 -4.70 0.02
CA PHE A 20 4.41 -4.75 -1.40
C PHE A 20 5.91 -4.70 -1.71
N SER A 21 6.77 -4.32 -0.77
CA SER A 21 8.19 -4.14 -0.96
C SER A 21 9.00 -5.43 -0.74
N VAL A 22 10.10 -5.56 -1.49
CA VAL A 22 11.10 -6.62 -1.32
C VAL A 22 12.49 -6.04 -1.13
N ARG A 23 13.40 -6.84 -0.57
CA ARG A 23 14.80 -6.46 -0.37
C ARG A 23 15.51 -6.19 -1.72
N PRO A 24 16.56 -5.34 -1.74
CA PRO A 24 17.44 -5.19 -2.90
C PRO A 24 17.98 -6.53 -3.40
N GLY A 25 18.03 -6.70 -4.72
CA GLY A 25 18.47 -7.93 -5.38
C GLY A 25 17.39 -9.02 -5.51
N VAL A 26 16.23 -8.87 -4.87
CA VAL A 26 15.08 -9.76 -5.06
C VAL A 26 14.32 -9.37 -6.32
N ALA A 27 13.93 -10.35 -7.13
CA ALA A 27 13.12 -10.12 -8.32
C ALA A 27 11.78 -9.46 -7.96
N VAL A 28 11.40 -8.43 -8.71
CA VAL A 28 10.16 -7.68 -8.52
C VAL A 28 8.94 -8.61 -8.58
N PRO A 29 8.15 -8.74 -7.50
CA PRO A 29 6.99 -9.63 -7.48
C PRO A 29 5.93 -9.23 -8.51
N PRO A 30 5.09 -10.18 -8.98
CA PRO A 30 4.04 -9.89 -9.96
C PRO A 30 3.08 -8.76 -9.56
N SER A 31 2.70 -8.68 -8.28
CA SER A 31 1.89 -7.59 -7.74
C SER A 31 2.58 -6.24 -7.88
N LEU A 32 3.85 -6.14 -7.45
CA LEU A 32 4.62 -4.90 -7.53
C LEU A 32 4.87 -4.48 -9.00
N ARG A 33 5.02 -5.44 -9.93
CA ARG A 33 5.07 -5.12 -11.36
C ARG A 33 3.79 -4.43 -11.86
N ASN A 34 2.62 -4.81 -11.36
CA ASN A 34 1.37 -4.12 -11.72
C ASN A 34 1.29 -2.74 -11.06
N VAL A 35 1.76 -2.58 -9.82
CA VAL A 35 1.91 -1.26 -9.17
C VAL A 35 2.79 -0.34 -10.01
N TYR A 36 3.93 -0.81 -10.52
CA TYR A 36 4.79 -0.02 -11.41
C TYR A 36 4.18 0.28 -12.78
N LYS A 37 3.42 -0.66 -13.36
CA LYS A 37 2.67 -0.38 -14.60
C LYS A 37 1.65 0.73 -14.41
N GLU A 38 0.92 0.69 -13.30
CA GLU A 38 -0.04 1.74 -12.98
C GLU A 38 0.66 3.06 -12.70
N LEU A 39 1.76 3.04 -11.96
CA LEU A 39 2.55 4.24 -11.67
C LEU A 39 3.07 4.91 -12.94
N ALA A 40 3.55 4.11 -13.90
CA ALA A 40 3.97 4.59 -15.22
C ALA A 40 2.79 5.19 -16.00
N ALA A 41 1.64 4.52 -16.03
CA ALA A 41 0.46 5.04 -16.72
C ALA A 41 -0.12 6.31 -16.06
N ASP A 42 0.00 6.44 -14.74
CA ASP A 42 -0.58 7.53 -13.97
C ASP A 42 0.28 8.80 -13.98
N LEU A 43 1.59 8.64 -13.79
CA LEU A 43 2.55 9.73 -13.56
C LEU A 43 3.76 9.74 -14.52
N ASP A 44 3.78 8.88 -15.54
CA ASP A 44 4.89 8.74 -16.49
C ASP A 44 6.24 8.38 -15.84
N VAL A 45 6.18 7.74 -14.66
CA VAL A 45 7.38 7.27 -13.94
C VAL A 45 7.80 5.90 -14.50
N PRO A 46 9.03 5.73 -15.00
CA PRO A 46 9.45 4.47 -15.59
C PRO A 46 9.47 3.34 -14.54
N PRO A 47 9.07 2.11 -14.90
CA PRO A 47 9.11 0.97 -13.98
C PRO A 47 10.51 0.72 -13.42
N SER A 48 10.63 0.61 -12.09
CA SER A 48 11.90 0.30 -11.45
C SER A 48 12.28 -1.17 -11.60
N ARG A 49 13.59 -1.43 -11.71
CA ARG A 49 14.16 -2.79 -11.61
C ARG A 49 14.32 -3.24 -10.15
N SER A 50 14.29 -2.29 -9.21
CA SER A 50 14.28 -2.53 -7.77
C SER A 50 12.85 -2.80 -7.31
N GLY A 51 12.67 -3.68 -6.34
CA GLY A 51 11.40 -3.87 -5.64
C GLY A 51 11.36 -3.23 -4.24
N ASP A 52 12.39 -2.45 -3.91
CA ASP A 52 12.54 -1.79 -2.63
C ASP A 52 11.77 -0.47 -2.59
N LEU A 53 10.87 -0.30 -1.62
CA LEU A 53 10.00 0.86 -1.48
C LEU A 53 10.38 1.72 -0.28
N ARG A 54 11.58 1.53 0.29
CA ARG A 54 12.09 2.38 1.38
C ARG A 54 12.15 3.86 0.99
N GLY A 55 12.31 4.17 -0.30
CA GLY A 55 12.24 5.54 -0.81
C GLY A 55 10.87 6.20 -0.63
N TRP A 56 9.78 5.43 -0.70
CA TRP A 56 8.43 5.92 -0.35
C TRP A 56 8.27 6.02 1.17
N ALA A 57 8.74 5.02 1.92
CA ALA A 57 8.66 5.03 3.39
C ALA A 57 9.37 6.24 4.01
N ALA A 58 10.53 6.62 3.47
CA ALA A 58 11.30 7.80 3.90
C ALA A 58 10.55 9.14 3.70
N GLN A 59 9.48 9.15 2.91
CA GLN A 59 8.63 10.32 2.65
C GLN A 59 7.32 10.30 3.46
N GLY A 60 7.18 9.40 4.44
CA GLY A 60 5.97 9.30 5.27
C GLY A 60 4.85 8.45 4.68
N VAL A 61 5.18 7.58 3.72
CA VAL A 61 4.26 6.52 3.25
C VAL A 61 4.38 5.31 4.17
N LEU A 62 3.37 5.09 5.01
CA LEU A 62 3.29 3.90 5.84
C LEU A 62 2.86 2.70 4.99
N LEU A 63 3.78 1.75 4.79
CA LEU A 63 3.57 0.52 4.03
C LEU A 63 3.16 -0.62 4.98
N LEU A 64 1.88 -0.66 5.35
CA LEU A 64 1.36 -1.61 6.34
C LEU A 64 0.72 -2.82 5.66
N ASN A 65 0.90 -4.02 6.21
CA ASN A 65 0.05 -5.17 5.90
C ASN A 65 -0.99 -5.35 7.01
N ALA A 66 -2.19 -5.85 6.69
CA ALA A 66 -3.18 -6.19 7.71
C ALA A 66 -2.80 -7.40 8.57
N VAL A 67 -2.03 -8.32 7.99
CA VAL A 67 -1.38 -9.42 8.72
C VAL A 67 0.13 -9.20 8.63
N LEU A 68 0.83 -9.19 9.75
CA LEU A 68 2.25 -8.80 9.78
C LEU A 68 3.23 -9.97 9.64
N THR A 69 2.75 -11.21 9.65
CA THR A 69 3.59 -12.41 9.51
C THR A 69 2.92 -13.45 8.63
N VAL A 70 3.71 -14.33 8.02
CA VAL A 70 3.21 -15.44 7.20
C VAL A 70 4.18 -16.61 7.32
N ARG A 71 3.67 -17.84 7.27
CA ARG A 71 4.50 -19.04 7.16
C ARG A 71 4.97 -19.21 5.72
N GLU A 72 6.22 -19.63 5.56
CA GLU A 72 6.81 -19.85 4.25
C GLU A 72 5.94 -20.76 3.37
N GLY A 73 5.73 -20.34 2.11
CA GLY A 73 4.95 -21.08 1.12
C GLY A 73 3.44 -21.17 1.40
N LYS A 74 2.93 -20.55 2.46
CA LYS A 74 1.52 -20.61 2.87
C LYS A 74 0.91 -19.20 3.02
N PRO A 75 0.50 -18.55 1.91
CA PRO A 75 -0.20 -17.27 1.96
C PRO A 75 -1.38 -17.30 2.94
N GLY A 76 -1.59 -16.23 3.69
CA GLY A 76 -2.69 -16.10 4.65
C GLY A 76 -2.64 -17.04 5.86
N SER A 77 -1.54 -17.77 6.07
CA SER A 77 -1.44 -18.77 7.15
C SER A 77 -1.58 -18.21 8.57
N HIS A 78 -1.34 -16.91 8.76
CA HIS A 78 -1.53 -16.22 10.05
C HIS A 78 -2.71 -15.23 10.02
N ALA A 79 -3.62 -15.33 9.04
CA ALA A 79 -4.87 -14.59 9.08
C ALA A 79 -5.74 -15.04 10.26
N ASN A 80 -6.50 -14.09 10.82
CA ASN A 80 -7.34 -14.24 12.01
C ASN A 80 -6.57 -14.76 13.23
N ARG A 81 -5.34 -14.26 13.41
CA ARG A 81 -4.48 -14.59 14.56
C ARG A 81 -4.19 -13.39 15.47
N GLY A 82 -4.95 -12.29 15.31
CA GLY A 82 -4.87 -11.09 16.15
C GLY A 82 -4.03 -9.96 15.56
N TRP A 83 -3.36 -10.18 14.42
CA TRP A 83 -2.66 -9.09 13.71
C TRP A 83 -3.65 -8.03 13.22
N GLU A 84 -4.83 -8.46 12.80
CA GLU A 84 -5.87 -7.59 12.31
C GLU A 84 -6.25 -6.53 13.35
N ASP A 85 -6.45 -6.93 14.61
CA ASP A 85 -6.80 -6.01 15.70
C ASP A 85 -5.73 -4.94 15.91
N PHE A 86 -4.46 -5.34 15.85
CA PHE A 86 -3.32 -4.42 15.97
C PHE A 86 -3.26 -3.43 14.80
N THR A 87 -3.44 -3.92 13.57
CA THR A 87 -3.40 -3.06 12.38
C THR A 87 -4.63 -2.17 12.28
N ASP A 88 -5.79 -2.62 12.75
CA ASP A 88 -6.99 -1.81 12.87
C ASP A 88 -6.82 -0.71 13.91
N ALA A 89 -6.17 -1.00 15.04
CA ALA A 89 -5.80 0.02 16.02
C ALA A 89 -4.85 1.07 15.40
N THR A 90 -3.93 0.65 14.54
CA THR A 90 -3.06 1.59 13.79
C THR A 90 -3.88 2.49 12.86
N ILE A 91 -4.86 1.94 12.13
CA ILE A 91 -5.74 2.72 11.25
C ILE A 91 -6.58 3.71 12.05
N ARG A 92 -7.16 3.30 13.19
CA ARG A 92 -7.91 4.19 14.09
C ARG A 92 -7.02 5.30 14.64
N ALA A 93 -5.81 4.99 15.06
CA ALA A 93 -4.86 5.99 15.54
C ALA A 93 -4.47 7.01 14.44
N LEU A 94 -4.41 6.60 13.18
CA LEU A 94 -4.24 7.52 12.05
C LEU A 94 -5.50 8.36 11.81
N ASN A 95 -6.68 7.76 11.93
CA ASN A 95 -7.97 8.43 11.77
C ASN A 95 -8.21 9.55 12.80
N ASP A 96 -7.69 9.37 14.01
CA ASP A 96 -7.82 10.33 15.10
C ASP A 96 -6.88 11.55 14.96
N ARG A 97 -6.05 11.60 13.90
CA ARG A 97 -5.16 12.74 13.65
C ARG A 97 -5.90 13.88 12.95
N ASP A 98 -5.56 15.11 13.32
CA ASP A 98 -6.05 16.31 12.64
C ASP A 98 -5.38 16.53 11.27
N GLU A 99 -4.16 16.03 11.11
CA GLU A 99 -3.42 16.16 9.84
C GLU A 99 -3.97 15.20 8.78
N ARG A 100 -4.15 15.69 7.55
CA ARG A 100 -4.62 14.92 6.39
C ARG A 100 -3.81 13.63 6.22
N VAL A 101 -4.50 12.49 6.29
CA VAL A 101 -3.97 11.19 5.86
C VAL A 101 -4.73 10.73 4.62
N VAL A 102 -3.99 10.28 3.61
CA VAL A 102 -4.54 9.58 2.44
C VAL A 102 -4.35 8.07 2.65
N PHE A 103 -5.43 7.31 2.53
CA PHE A 103 -5.48 5.85 2.71
C PHE A 103 -5.68 5.18 1.34
N LEU A 104 -4.67 4.44 0.87
CA LEU A 104 -4.79 3.59 -0.32
C LEU A 104 -5.19 2.18 0.09
N LEU A 105 -6.42 1.80 -0.27
CA LEU A 105 -7.03 0.52 0.08
C LEU A 105 -7.23 -0.33 -1.17
N TRP A 106 -6.28 -1.23 -1.43
CA TRP A 106 -6.27 -2.05 -2.64
C TRP A 106 -6.80 -3.46 -2.39
N GLY A 107 -7.90 -3.81 -3.05
CA GLY A 107 -8.54 -5.11 -2.95
C GLY A 107 -9.65 -5.18 -1.89
N GLY A 108 -10.49 -6.21 -2.00
CA GLY A 108 -11.69 -6.36 -1.16
C GLY A 108 -11.41 -6.38 0.35
N TYR A 109 -10.30 -6.98 0.77
CA TYR A 109 -9.92 -7.01 2.18
C TYR A 109 -9.58 -5.61 2.71
N ALA A 110 -8.69 -4.88 2.02
CA ALA A 110 -8.27 -3.55 2.44
C ALA A 110 -9.44 -2.56 2.44
N ARG A 111 -10.32 -2.64 1.43
CA ARG A 111 -11.51 -1.78 1.31
C ARG A 111 -12.48 -1.89 2.48
N LYS A 112 -12.59 -3.06 3.12
CA LYS A 112 -13.40 -3.19 4.34
C LYS A 112 -12.93 -2.27 5.46
N LYS A 113 -11.63 -1.95 5.51
CA LYS A 113 -11.06 -1.06 6.51
C LYS A 113 -11.42 0.42 6.30
N ALA A 114 -12.06 0.77 5.19
CA ALA A 114 -12.60 2.11 4.97
C ALA A 114 -13.59 2.52 6.07
N GLU A 115 -14.34 1.56 6.65
CA GLU A 115 -15.26 1.82 7.76
C GLU A 115 -14.58 2.35 9.03
N LEU A 116 -13.28 2.15 9.17
CA LEU A 116 -12.47 2.65 10.28
C LEU A 116 -12.01 4.10 10.07
N VAL A 117 -12.15 4.64 8.85
CA VAL A 117 -11.74 6.00 8.49
C VAL A 117 -12.98 6.87 8.44
N THR A 118 -13.34 7.46 9.59
CA THR A 118 -14.55 8.27 9.77
C THR A 118 -14.29 9.78 9.75
N ASN A 119 -13.03 10.18 9.90
CA ASN A 119 -12.65 11.59 9.94
C ASN A 119 -12.74 12.20 8.53
N PRO A 120 -13.58 13.23 8.30
CA PRO A 120 -13.77 13.83 6.98
C PRO A 120 -12.54 14.60 6.48
N THR A 121 -11.58 14.89 7.37
CA THR A 121 -10.28 15.46 6.97
C THR A 121 -9.44 14.44 6.22
N HIS A 122 -9.75 13.15 6.20
CA HIS A 122 -8.98 12.14 5.50
C HIS A 122 -9.55 11.81 4.12
N VAL A 123 -8.72 11.22 3.27
CA VAL A 123 -9.13 10.77 1.93
C VAL A 123 -8.87 9.28 1.81
N VAL A 124 -9.91 8.53 1.44
CA VAL A 124 -9.81 7.10 1.15
C VAL A 124 -9.87 6.91 -0.36
N LEU A 125 -8.86 6.27 -0.93
CA LEU A 125 -8.80 5.92 -2.35
C LEU A 125 -8.78 4.40 -2.47
N GLU A 126 -9.82 3.87 -3.09
CA GLU A 126 -10.04 2.44 -3.22
C GLU A 126 -9.75 1.96 -4.64
N ALA A 127 -9.15 0.77 -4.77
CA ALA A 127 -8.95 0.14 -6.05
C ALA A 127 -9.05 -1.38 -5.94
N GLY A 128 -9.02 -2.07 -7.09
CA GLY A 128 -8.75 -3.51 -7.14
C GLY A 128 -7.40 -3.87 -6.51
N HIS A 129 -7.16 -5.17 -6.26
CA HIS A 129 -5.84 -5.58 -5.76
C HIS A 129 -4.84 -5.65 -6.95
N PRO A 130 -3.58 -5.23 -6.81
CA PRO A 130 -2.59 -5.31 -7.90
C PRO A 130 -2.16 -6.75 -8.27
N SER A 131 -2.79 -7.79 -7.72
CA SER A 131 -2.39 -9.17 -7.95
C SER A 131 -2.74 -9.60 -9.38
N PRO A 132 -1.88 -10.36 -10.09
CA PRO A 132 -2.19 -10.86 -11.41
C PRO A 132 -3.39 -11.81 -11.43
N MET A 133 -3.76 -12.41 -10.29
CA MET A 133 -4.91 -13.31 -10.21
C MET A 133 -6.25 -12.58 -10.35
N ASN A 134 -6.31 -11.28 -10.02
CA ASN A 134 -7.50 -10.46 -10.19
C ASN A 134 -7.15 -8.96 -10.26
N PRO A 135 -6.56 -8.48 -11.38
CA PRO A 135 -6.15 -7.09 -11.52
C PRO A 135 -7.32 -6.13 -11.83
N ARG A 136 -8.57 -6.64 -11.89
CA ARG A 136 -9.73 -5.82 -12.24
C ARG A 136 -9.86 -4.65 -11.28
N GLY A 137 -9.91 -3.44 -11.84
CA GLY A 137 -10.07 -2.20 -11.09
C GLY A 137 -8.81 -1.69 -10.38
N PHE A 138 -7.64 -2.31 -10.56
CA PHE A 138 -6.36 -1.70 -10.14
C PHE A 138 -5.73 -0.87 -11.26
N LEU A 139 -5.55 -1.47 -12.45
CA LEU A 139 -5.02 -0.73 -13.59
C LEU A 139 -6.05 0.31 -14.07
N GLY A 140 -5.60 1.54 -14.31
CA GLY A 140 -6.41 2.72 -14.62
C GLY A 140 -7.02 3.40 -13.39
N SER A 141 -6.71 2.97 -12.17
CA SER A 141 -7.25 3.58 -10.94
C SER A 141 -6.57 4.90 -10.56
N ARG A 142 -5.40 5.19 -11.13
CA ARG A 142 -4.63 6.43 -10.96
C ARG A 142 -4.45 6.86 -9.50
N PRO A 143 -4.01 5.95 -8.60
CA PRO A 143 -4.01 6.22 -7.18
C PRO A 143 -2.89 7.19 -6.76
N PHE A 144 -1.83 7.34 -7.55
CA PHE A 144 -0.65 8.13 -7.20
C PHE A 144 -0.88 9.62 -7.46
N SER A 145 -1.41 9.97 -8.63
CA SER A 145 -1.81 11.34 -8.96
C SER A 145 -2.96 11.81 -8.06
N ALA A 146 -3.96 10.96 -7.82
CA ALA A 146 -5.05 11.24 -6.90
C ALA A 146 -4.54 11.47 -5.46
N THR A 147 -3.54 10.70 -5.01
CA THR A 147 -2.91 10.93 -3.71
C THR A 147 -2.21 12.28 -3.65
N ASN A 148 -1.36 12.60 -4.63
CA ASN A 148 -0.64 13.86 -4.64
C ASN A 148 -1.59 15.06 -4.72
N LYS A 149 -2.71 14.93 -5.45
CA LYS A 149 -3.79 15.92 -5.43
C LYS A 149 -4.39 16.07 -4.02
N ALA A 150 -4.76 14.96 -3.38
CA ALA A 150 -5.36 14.99 -2.04
C ALA A 150 -4.43 15.57 -0.96
N LEU A 151 -3.10 15.39 -1.11
CA LEU A 151 -2.11 16.03 -0.26
C LEU A 151 -2.02 17.54 -0.56
N ALA A 152 -1.92 17.91 -1.84
CA ALA A 152 -1.84 19.30 -2.27
C ALA A 152 -3.09 20.12 -1.86
N ASP A 153 -4.28 19.54 -1.96
CA ASP A 153 -5.54 20.17 -1.50
C ASP A 153 -5.54 20.48 0.01
N ALA A 154 -4.67 19.82 0.80
CA ALA A 154 -4.47 20.07 2.22
C ALA A 154 -3.20 20.88 2.52
N GLY A 155 -2.53 21.42 1.50
CA GLY A 155 -1.27 22.16 1.66
C GLY A 155 -0.07 21.29 2.05
N LEU A 156 -0.16 19.96 1.90
CA LEU A 156 0.93 19.03 2.18
C LEU A 156 1.79 18.78 0.93
N PRO A 157 3.10 18.51 1.10
CA PRO A 157 3.97 18.20 -0.02
C PRO A 157 3.54 16.91 -0.72
N PRO A 158 3.65 16.84 -2.06
CA PRO A 158 3.39 15.62 -2.80
C PRO A 158 4.47 14.57 -2.50
N ILE A 159 4.14 13.30 -2.75
CA ILE A 159 5.12 12.21 -2.72
C ILE A 159 5.85 12.14 -4.06
N GLU A 160 7.18 12.05 -3.99
CA GLU A 160 8.04 11.73 -5.12
C GLU A 160 8.04 10.22 -5.36
N TRP A 161 7.08 9.76 -6.18
CA TRP A 161 6.86 8.34 -6.47
C TRP A 161 7.99 7.68 -7.27
N SER A 162 8.85 8.46 -7.93
CA SER A 162 10.04 8.00 -8.66
C SER A 162 11.21 7.56 -7.75
N ARG A 163 11.13 7.82 -6.44
CA ARG A 163 12.17 7.44 -5.47
C ARG A 163 12.08 5.94 -5.11
N LEU A 164 12.58 5.09 -6.01
CA LEU A 164 12.52 3.60 -6.01
C LEU A 164 13.90 2.92 -6.05
#